data_AF-A0A0Q9EAR8-F1
#
_entry.id   AF-A0A0Q9EAR8-F1
#
_cell.length_a   1.000
_cell.length_b   1.000
_cell.length_c   1.000
_cell.angle_alpha   90.00
_cell.angle_beta   90.00
_cell.angle_gamma   90.00
#
_symmetry.space_group_name_H-M   'P 1'
#
loop_
_entity.id
_entity.type
_entity.pdbx_description
1 polymer ?
#
loop_
_entity_poly.entity_id
_entity_poly.type
_entity_poly.pdbx_seq_one_letter_code
_entity_poly.pdbx_strand_id
1 'polypeptide(L)'
;MALLLLASANAWADQKQPTDAELSDWMIYLRSVGIPSTVKICGPVLQDEARLQGASQAWFLLNQASVDRGHAVAASQPPKGWQSLEDYNAAMTQDFETKLGNKPGPEKLKICTDYLALLEKRAEHP
;
A
#
# COMPACT_ATOMS: atom_id res chain seq x y z
N MET A 1 24.87 -32.47 46.05
CA MET A 1 24.64 -32.35 44.61
C MET A 1 23.65 -31.23 44.39
N ALA A 2 24.09 -30.13 43.79
CA ALA A 2 23.33 -28.89 43.64
C ALA A 2 22.37 -28.97 42.45
N LEU A 3 21.12 -28.54 42.67
CA LEU A 3 20.11 -28.34 41.62
C LEU A 3 20.49 -27.13 40.76
N LEU A 4 20.71 -27.35 39.46
CA LEU A 4 20.85 -26.27 38.48
C LEU A 4 19.45 -25.85 38.00
N LEU A 5 18.96 -24.78 38.64
CA LEU A 5 17.86 -23.95 38.14
C LEU A 5 18.35 -23.24 36.87
N LEU A 6 18.10 -23.83 35.70
CA LEU A 6 18.23 -23.13 34.43
C LEU A 6 17.06 -22.14 34.36
N ALA A 7 17.37 -20.91 34.77
CA ALA A 7 16.53 -19.74 34.61
C ALA A 7 16.08 -19.66 33.15
N SER A 8 14.77 -19.85 32.94
CA SER A 8 14.06 -19.51 31.72
C SER A 8 14.13 -17.99 31.53
N ALA A 9 15.26 -17.52 31.00
CA ALA A 9 15.36 -16.20 30.42
C ALA A 9 14.40 -16.18 29.22
N ASN A 10 13.17 -15.76 29.47
CA ASN A 10 12.28 -15.30 28.42
C ASN A 10 12.98 -14.12 27.76
N ALA A 11 13.71 -14.38 26.67
CA ALA A 11 14.13 -13.36 25.74
C ALA A 11 12.85 -12.76 25.17
N TRP A 12 12.36 -11.70 25.81
CA TRP A 12 11.36 -10.83 25.21
C TRP A 12 12.08 -10.22 24.03
N ALA A 13 11.82 -10.77 22.84
CA ALA A 13 12.20 -10.10 21.62
C ALA A 13 11.48 -8.75 21.64
N ASP A 14 12.19 -7.70 22.02
CA ASP A 14 11.77 -6.33 21.79
C ASP A 14 11.42 -6.25 20.31
N GLN A 15 10.13 -6.26 19.99
CA GLN A 15 9.70 -5.98 18.64
C GLN A 15 10.08 -4.53 18.37
N LYS A 16 11.25 -4.34 17.74
CA LYS A 16 11.67 -3.04 17.22
C LYS A 16 10.52 -2.46 16.42
N GLN A 17 10.00 -1.33 16.89
CA GLN A 17 8.99 -0.58 16.15
C GLN A 17 9.63 0.01 14.89
N PRO A 18 8.89 0.14 13.78
CA PRO A 18 9.37 0.85 12.60
C PRO A 18 9.71 2.30 12.96
N THR A 19 10.74 2.84 12.32
CA THR A 19 10.99 4.28 12.30
C THR A 19 9.92 5.02 11.49
N ASP A 20 9.78 6.33 11.71
CA ASP A 20 8.84 7.16 10.94
C ASP A 20 9.11 7.11 9.43
N ALA A 21 10.39 7.02 9.04
CA ALA A 21 10.79 6.89 7.64
C ALA A 21 10.34 5.55 7.05
N GLU A 22 10.55 4.44 7.77
CA GLU A 22 10.10 3.11 7.34
C GLU A 22 8.57 3.03 7.25
N LEU A 23 7.85 3.63 8.19
CA LEU A 23 6.39 3.71 8.14
C LEU A 23 5.91 4.55 6.94
N SER A 24 6.58 5.67 6.66
CA SER A 24 6.28 6.51 5.51
C SER A 24 6.49 5.76 4.19
N ASP A 25 7.65 5.11 4.02
CA ASP A 25 7.97 4.31 2.85
C ASP A 25 6.97 3.14 2.69
N TRP A 26 6.62 2.46 3.78
CA TRP A 26 5.61 1.41 3.78
C TRP A 26 4.23 1.90 3.32
N MET A 27 3.77 3.05 3.81
CA MET A 27 2.50 3.65 3.37
C MET A 27 2.53 4.05 1.89
N ILE A 28 3.66 4.57 1.40
CA ILE A 28 3.86 4.91 -0.01
C ILE A 28 3.78 3.63 -0.86
N TYR A 29 4.48 2.58 -0.46
CA TYR A 29 4.42 1.28 -1.13
C TYR A 29 2.99 0.70 -1.16
N LEU A 30 2.27 0.70 -0.04
CA LEU A 30 0.88 0.21 -0.02
C LEU A 30 -0.02 0.98 -1.00
N ARG A 31 0.21 2.29 -1.15
CA ARG A 31 -0.51 3.07 -2.15
C ARG A 31 -0.16 2.66 -3.57
N SER A 32 1.13 2.42 -3.85
CA SER A 32 1.56 2.02 -5.20
C SER A 32 0.93 0.70 -5.64
N VAL A 33 0.71 -0.23 -4.70
CA VAL A 33 0.00 -1.49 -4.97
C VAL A 33 -1.42 -1.25 -5.49
N GLY A 34 -2.14 -0.26 -4.94
CA GLY A 34 -3.54 0.02 -5.30
C GLY A 34 -3.73 0.97 -6.49
N ILE A 35 -2.71 1.73 -6.89
CA ILE A 35 -2.81 2.71 -7.99
C ILE A 35 -3.31 2.08 -9.31
N PRO A 36 -2.71 0.98 -9.82
CA PRO A 36 -3.11 0.43 -11.12
C PRO A 36 -4.59 0.03 -11.19
N SER A 37 -5.08 -0.67 -10.16
CA SER A 37 -6.48 -1.06 -10.04
C SER A 37 -7.41 0.15 -9.91
N THR A 38 -6.97 1.20 -9.20
CA THR A 38 -7.76 2.43 -9.08
C THR A 38 -7.85 3.15 -10.42
N VAL A 39 -6.75 3.27 -11.17
CA VAL A 39 -6.73 3.85 -12.53
C VAL A 39 -7.67 3.10 -13.47
N LYS A 40 -7.58 1.75 -13.47
CA LYS A 40 -8.42 0.86 -14.28
C LYS A 40 -9.93 1.09 -14.05
N ILE A 41 -10.34 1.30 -12.80
CA ILE A 41 -11.76 1.46 -12.45
C ILE A 41 -12.21 2.91 -12.60
N CYS A 42 -11.38 3.86 -12.16
CA CYS A 42 -11.77 5.26 -12.08
C CYS A 42 -11.60 6.03 -13.38
N GLY A 43 -10.72 5.62 -14.29
CA GLY A 43 -10.55 6.27 -15.60
C GLY A 43 -11.87 6.42 -16.35
N PRO A 44 -12.62 5.32 -16.60
CA PRO A 44 -13.92 5.38 -17.25
C PRO A 44 -14.99 6.14 -16.45
N VAL A 45 -14.94 6.09 -15.12
CA VAL A 45 -15.92 6.73 -14.23
C VAL A 45 -15.80 8.25 -14.26
N LEU A 46 -14.57 8.76 -14.32
CA LEU A 46 -14.28 10.20 -14.37
C LEU A 46 -14.48 10.81 -15.75
N GLN A 47 -14.55 9.98 -16.80
CA GLN A 47 -14.54 10.42 -18.21
C GLN A 47 -13.30 11.27 -18.56
N ASP A 48 -12.21 11.10 -17.77
CA ASP A 48 -10.95 11.81 -17.91
C ASP A 48 -9.78 10.88 -17.52
N GLU A 49 -9.69 9.79 -18.27
CA GLU A 49 -8.68 8.75 -18.03
C GLU A 49 -7.26 9.29 -18.20
N ALA A 50 -7.05 10.21 -19.16
CA ALA A 50 -5.74 10.80 -19.43
C ALA A 50 -5.22 11.61 -18.22
N ARG A 51 -6.07 12.42 -17.58
CA ARG A 51 -5.67 13.17 -16.38
C ARG A 51 -5.35 12.24 -15.22
N LEU A 52 -6.17 11.20 -15.00
CA LEU A 52 -5.91 10.24 -13.94
C LEU A 52 -4.61 9.45 -14.17
N GLN A 53 -4.35 9.01 -15.40
CA GLN A 53 -3.09 8.35 -15.77
C GLN A 53 -1.91 9.30 -15.56
N GLY A 54 -2.00 10.55 -16.02
CA GLY A 54 -0.95 11.56 -15.84
C GLY A 54 -0.63 11.83 -14.36
N ALA A 55 -1.66 12.02 -13.53
CA ALA A 55 -1.50 12.22 -12.09
C ALA A 55 -0.86 10.99 -11.41
N SER A 56 -1.29 9.79 -11.80
CA SER A 56 -0.73 8.54 -11.25
C SER A 56 0.74 8.34 -11.62
N GLN A 57 1.12 8.68 -12.86
CA GLN A 57 2.49 8.57 -13.34
C GLN A 57 3.41 9.60 -12.66
N ALA A 58 2.94 10.85 -12.53
CA ALA A 58 3.67 11.89 -11.81
C ALA A 58 3.92 11.48 -10.35
N TRP A 59 2.90 10.96 -9.66
CA TRP A 59 3.06 10.44 -8.31
C TRP A 59 4.09 9.31 -8.24
N PHE A 60 4.04 8.35 -9.16
CA PHE A 60 4.95 7.20 -9.16
C PHE A 60 6.41 7.63 -9.36
N LEU A 61 6.66 8.53 -10.32
CA LEU A 61 8.00 9.06 -10.58
C LEU A 61 8.60 9.79 -9.36
N LEU A 62 7.78 10.52 -8.61
CA LEU A 62 8.22 11.21 -7.38
C LEU A 62 8.51 10.23 -6.23
N ASN A 63 7.86 9.07 -6.21
CA ASN A 63 7.86 8.17 -5.06
C ASN A 63 8.63 6.86 -5.27
N GLN A 64 9.21 6.61 -6.45
CA GLN A 64 9.84 5.32 -6.80
C GLN A 64 10.80 4.80 -5.73
N ALA A 65 11.73 5.64 -5.27
CA ALA A 65 12.72 5.21 -4.27
C ALA A 65 12.06 4.80 -2.94
N SER A 66 10.99 5.47 -2.54
CA SER A 66 10.23 5.15 -1.33
C SER A 66 9.36 3.91 -1.52
N VAL A 67 8.83 3.68 -2.73
CA VAL A 67 8.15 2.43 -3.10
C VAL A 67 9.10 1.25 -2.95
N ASP A 68 10.32 1.35 -3.47
CA ASP A 68 11.30 0.26 -3.42
C ASP A 68 11.72 -0.06 -1.98
N ARG A 69 11.99 0.97 -1.16
CA ARG A 69 12.30 0.78 0.26
C ARG A 69 11.11 0.23 1.04
N GLY A 70 9.92 0.74 0.79
CA GLY A 70 8.67 0.30 1.44
C GLY A 70 8.32 -1.14 1.11
N HIS A 71 8.56 -1.57 -0.13
CA HIS A 71 8.44 -2.97 -0.55
C HIS A 71 9.38 -3.85 0.27
N ALA A 72 10.66 -3.48 0.38
CA ALA A 72 11.63 -4.23 1.16
C ALA A 72 11.23 -4.34 2.65
N VAL A 73 10.70 -3.26 3.24
CA VAL A 73 10.14 -3.29 4.60
C VAL A 73 8.97 -4.26 4.69
N ALA A 74 7.98 -4.15 3.79
CA ALA A 74 6.81 -5.01 3.78
C ALA A 74 7.15 -6.50 3.54
N ALA A 75 8.14 -6.78 2.69
CA ALA A 75 8.54 -8.13 2.32
C ALA A 75 9.30 -8.85 3.44
N SER A 76 9.84 -8.11 4.41
CA SER A 76 10.57 -8.69 5.55
C SER A 76 9.69 -9.53 6.48
N GLN A 77 8.37 -9.30 6.48
CA GLN A 77 7.39 -10.04 7.25
C GLN A 77 6.10 -10.20 6.44
N PRO A 78 6.03 -11.16 5.52
CA PRO A 78 4.83 -11.36 4.72
C PRO A 78 3.61 -11.67 5.61
N PRO A 79 2.40 -11.27 5.20
CA PRO A 79 1.18 -11.52 5.97
C PRO A 79 0.98 -13.00 6.27
N LYS A 80 0.53 -13.30 7.49
CA LYS A 80 0.25 -14.68 7.91
C LYS A 80 -0.75 -15.35 6.97
N GLY A 81 -0.44 -16.58 6.57
CA GLY A 81 -1.29 -17.37 5.67
C GLY A 81 -1.04 -17.16 4.19
N TRP A 82 -0.08 -16.32 3.81
CA TRP A 82 0.32 -16.08 2.42
C TRP A 82 1.73 -16.59 2.14
N GLN A 83 1.94 -17.13 0.94
CA GLN A 83 3.25 -17.65 0.52
C GLN A 83 4.27 -16.52 0.30
N SER A 84 3.79 -15.38 -0.19
CA SER A 84 4.59 -14.17 -0.44
C SER A 84 3.77 -12.90 -0.20
N LEU A 85 4.46 -11.76 -0.10
CA LEU A 85 3.80 -10.44 -0.08
C LEU A 85 3.09 -10.17 -1.41
N GLU A 86 3.67 -10.64 -2.52
CA GLU A 86 3.17 -10.47 -3.87
C GLU A 86 1.83 -11.20 -4.07
N ASP A 87 1.72 -12.44 -3.58
CA ASP A 87 0.47 -13.20 -3.64
C ASP A 87 -0.63 -12.51 -2.82
N TYR A 88 -0.27 -12.01 -1.63
CA TYR A 88 -1.19 -11.25 -0.79
C TYR A 88 -1.68 -10.00 -1.50
N ASN A 89 -0.76 -9.23 -2.08
CA ASN A 89 -1.09 -8.00 -2.79
C ASN A 89 -1.94 -8.26 -4.02
N ALA A 90 -1.67 -9.34 -4.77
CA ALA A 90 -2.50 -9.73 -5.91
C ALA A 90 -3.94 -10.06 -5.50
N ALA A 91 -4.12 -10.77 -4.38
CA ALA A 91 -5.45 -11.06 -3.87
C ALA A 91 -6.17 -9.81 -3.33
N MET A 92 -5.44 -8.94 -2.63
CA MET A 92 -5.97 -7.67 -2.12
C MET A 92 -6.38 -6.73 -3.26
N THR A 93 -5.58 -6.62 -4.33
CA THR A 93 -5.94 -5.80 -5.50
C THR A 93 -7.15 -6.37 -6.21
N GLN A 94 -7.26 -7.68 -6.37
CA GLN A 94 -8.44 -8.32 -6.96
C GLN A 94 -9.72 -8.08 -6.13
N ASP A 95 -9.64 -8.22 -4.81
CA ASP A 95 -10.76 -7.94 -3.91
C ASP A 95 -11.13 -6.45 -3.92
N PHE A 96 -10.12 -5.56 -3.91
CA PHE A 96 -10.33 -4.12 -4.07
C PHE A 96 -11.02 -3.78 -5.39
N GLU A 97 -10.58 -4.37 -6.50
CA GLU A 97 -11.18 -4.13 -7.82
C GLU A 97 -12.66 -4.52 -7.82
N THR A 98 -12.97 -5.69 -7.26
CA THR A 98 -14.33 -6.18 -7.13
C THR A 98 -15.18 -5.24 -6.27
N LYS A 99 -14.67 -4.85 -5.10
CA LYS A 99 -15.40 -3.99 -4.15
C LYS A 99 -15.62 -2.60 -4.70
N LEU A 100 -14.59 -1.94 -5.23
CA LEU A 100 -14.72 -0.61 -5.82
C LEU A 100 -15.59 -0.66 -7.08
N GLY A 101 -15.41 -1.67 -7.94
CA GLY A 101 -16.21 -1.88 -9.13
C GLY A 101 -17.71 -2.08 -8.85
N ASN A 102 -18.06 -2.66 -7.71
CA ASN A 102 -19.44 -2.90 -7.30
C ASN A 102 -20.08 -1.76 -6.51
N LYS A 103 -19.35 -0.67 -6.21
CA LYS A 103 -19.95 0.48 -5.52
C LYS A 103 -21.01 1.16 -6.40
N PRO A 104 -22.08 1.71 -5.79
CA PRO A 104 -23.05 2.55 -6.48
C PRO A 104 -22.37 3.68 -7.25
N GLY A 105 -22.91 4.03 -8.42
CA GLY A 105 -22.32 5.05 -9.31
C GLY A 105 -21.89 6.34 -8.61
N PRO A 106 -22.76 6.98 -7.79
CA PRO A 106 -22.38 8.21 -7.07
C PRO A 106 -21.25 8.03 -6.05
N GLU A 107 -21.23 6.90 -5.33
CA GLU A 107 -20.17 6.61 -4.36
C GLU A 107 -18.84 6.33 -5.07
N LYS A 108 -18.89 5.55 -6.16
CA LYS A 108 -17.72 5.26 -6.99
C LYS A 108 -17.14 6.55 -7.59
N LEU A 109 -18.01 7.42 -8.14
CA LEU A 109 -17.59 8.71 -8.66
C LEU A 109 -16.91 9.57 -7.59
N LYS A 110 -17.49 9.66 -6.38
CA LYS A 110 -16.88 10.39 -5.27
C LYS A 110 -15.49 9.85 -4.94
N ILE A 111 -15.34 8.54 -4.78
CA ILE A 111 -14.04 7.91 -4.48
C ILE A 111 -13.02 8.22 -5.57
N CYS A 112 -13.42 8.12 -6.84
CA CYS A 112 -12.54 8.38 -7.96
C CYS A 112 -12.10 9.85 -8.02
N THR A 113 -13.02 10.79 -7.77
CA THR A 113 -12.70 12.23 -7.73
C THR A 113 -11.77 12.56 -6.57
N ASP A 114 -12.05 12.05 -5.37
CA ASP A 114 -11.21 12.25 -4.18
C ASP A 114 -9.81 11.67 -4.40
N TYR A 115 -9.72 10.53 -5.09
CA TYR A 115 -8.46 9.89 -5.40
C TYR A 115 -7.61 10.68 -6.40
N LEU A 116 -8.24 11.20 -7.47
CA LEU A 116 -7.56 12.09 -8.41
C LEU A 116 -6.99 13.33 -7.69
N ALA A 117 -7.82 14.00 -6.89
CA ALA A 117 -7.39 15.17 -6.12
C ALA A 117 -6.24 14.85 -5.14
N LEU A 118 -6.25 13.65 -4.54
CA LEU A 118 -5.16 13.19 -3.68
C LEU A 118 -3.84 13.01 -4.44
N LEU A 119 -3.87 12.43 -5.65
CA LEU A 119 -2.68 12.25 -6.48
C LEU A 119 -2.12 13.61 -6.92
N GLU A 120 -2.99 14.53 -7.35
CA GLU A 120 -2.60 15.87 -7.80
C GLU A 120 -1.98 16.69 -6.66
N LYS A 121 -2.63 16.74 -5.50
CA LYS A 121 -2.10 17.48 -4.34
C LYS A 121 -0.73 16.99 -3.89
N ARG A 122 -0.46 15.68 -3.99
CA ARG A 122 0.83 15.12 -3.60
C ARG A 122 1.90 15.21 -4.68
N ALA A 123 1.52 15.42 -5.94
CA ALA A 123 2.48 15.80 -6.97
C ALA A 123 3.02 17.24 -6.75
N GLU A 124 2.24 18.10 -6.09
CA GLU A 124 2.61 19.49 -5.76
C GLU A 124 3.45 19.62 -4.48
N HIS A 125 3.41 18.62 -3.61
CA HIS A 125 4.12 18.58 -2.32
C HIS A 125 4.74 17.19 -2.06
N PRO A 126 5.84 16.85 -2.75
CA PRO A 126 6.54 15.58 -2.57
C PRO A 126 7.11 15.39 -1.16
#